data_AF-A0A4Z0MQ34-F1
#
_entry.id   AF-A0A4Z0MQ34-F1
#
_cell.length_a   1.000
_cell.length_b   1.000
_cell.length_c   1.000
_cell.angle_alpha   90.00
_cell.angle_beta   90.00
_cell.angle_gamma   90.00
#
_symmetry.space_group_name_H-M   'P 1'
#
loop_
_entity.id
_entity.type
_entity.pdbx_description
1 polymer ?
#
loop_
_entity_poly.entity_id
_entity_poly.type
_entity_poly.pdbx_seq_one_letter_code
_entity_poly.pdbx_strand_id
1 'polypeptide(L)' 'MSNKQNEQGAEEWDAILNQLRQVRQQVQEQGPLPEQEKAEAAEAFRRGLALLESQVQNIQDDQSGLKGSSGVW' A
#
# COMPACT_ATOMS: atom_id res chain seq x y z
N MET A 1 14.06 14.69 8.59
CA MET A 1 12.60 14.80 8.84
C MET A 1 11.88 13.50 8.43
N SER A 2 12.49 12.33 8.64
CA SER A 2 12.13 11.11 7.89
C SER A 2 11.29 10.08 8.65
N ASN A 3 10.94 10.35 9.92
CA ASN A 3 10.15 9.40 10.71
C ASN A 3 8.64 9.52 10.45
N LYS A 4 8.15 10.74 10.23
CA LYS A 4 6.70 11.02 10.10
C LYS A 4 6.07 10.52 8.79
N GLN A 5 6.83 10.50 7.68
CA GLN A 5 6.33 9.98 6.40
C GLN A 5 6.19 8.45 6.41
N ASN A 6 7.05 7.76 7.15
CA ASN A 6 7.01 6.30 7.25
C ASN A 6 5.86 5.83 8.15
N GLU A 7 5.56 6.59 9.22
CA GLU A 7 4.42 6.33 10.11
C GLU A 7 3.07 6.56 9.38
N GLN A 8 2.94 7.64 8.60
CA GLN A 8 1.71 7.88 7.82
C GLN A 8 1.45 6.80 6.76
N GLY A 9 2.49 6.37 6.04
CA GLY A 9 2.35 5.29 5.06
C GLY A 9 1.98 3.94 5.69
N ALA A 10 2.42 3.69 6.93
CA ALA A 10 2.05 2.49 7.68
C ALA A 10 0.58 2.51 8.14
N GLU A 11 0.08 3.66 8.59
CA GLU A 11 -1.32 3.84 8.98
C GLU A 11 -2.28 3.71 7.78
N GLU A 12 -1.92 4.30 6.63
CA GLU A 12 -2.70 4.15 5.39
C GLU A 12 -2.74 2.69 4.91
N TRP A 13 -1.62 1.97 5.05
CA TRP A 13 -1.54 0.55 4.71
C TRP A 13 -2.43 -0.32 5.61
N ASP A 14 -2.38 -0.07 6.93
CA ASP A 14 -3.22 -0.81 7.88
C ASP A 14 -4.72 -0.57 7.60
N ALA A 15 -5.10 0.69 7.30
CA ALA A 15 -6.46 1.04 6.92
C ALA A 15 -6.94 0.28 5.67
N ILE A 16 -6.12 0.19 4.62
CA ILE A 16 -6.43 -0.54 3.38
C ILE A 16 -6.57 -2.04 3.66
N LEU A 17 -5.64 -2.61 4.44
CA LEU A 17 -5.70 -4.02 4.82
C LEU A 17 -6.95 -4.34 5.66
N ASN A 18 -7.34 -3.43 6.55
CA ASN A 18 -8.52 -3.61 7.37
C ASN A 18 -9.81 -3.56 6.53
N GLN A 19 -9.90 -2.61 5.57
CA GLN A 19 -11.00 -2.59 4.60
C GLN A 19 -11.07 -3.90 3.79
N LEU A 20 -9.95 -4.39 3.26
CA LEU A 20 -9.94 -5.65 2.50
C LEU A 20 -10.35 -6.86 3.35
N ARG A 21 -9.98 -6.88 4.63
CA ARG A 21 -10.38 -7.93 5.58
C ARG A 21 -11.88 -7.92 5.84
N GLN A 22 -12.48 -6.74 6.01
CA GLN A 22 -13.92 -6.58 6.19
C GLN A 22 -14.70 -7.01 4.95
N VAL A 23 -14.27 -6.58 3.76
CA VAL A 23 -14.87 -6.98 2.49
C VAL A 23 -14.81 -8.50 2.31
N ARG A 24 -13.68 -9.13 2.66
CA ARG A 24 -13.54 -10.59 2.63
C ARG A 24 -14.51 -11.29 3.59
N GLN A 25 -14.65 -10.79 4.83
CA GLN A 25 -15.60 -11.33 5.80
C GLN A 25 -17.04 -11.19 5.30
N GLN A 26 -17.41 -10.04 4.76
CA GLN A 26 -18.74 -9.82 4.17
C GLN A 26 -19.03 -10.81 3.03
N VAL A 27 -18.05 -11.06 2.15
CA VAL A 27 -18.19 -12.06 1.07
C VAL A 27 -18.35 -13.47 1.63
N GLN A 28 -17.63 -13.78 2.71
CA GLN A 28 -17.66 -15.10 3.33
C GLN A 28 -18.98 -15.36 4.08
N GLU A 29 -19.55 -14.33 4.73
CA GLU A 29 -20.77 -14.46 5.53
C GLU A 29 -22.06 -14.23 4.74
N GLN A 30 -22.07 -13.25 3.82
CA GLN A 30 -23.27 -12.82 3.10
C GLN A 30 -23.29 -13.27 1.63
N GLY A 31 -22.22 -13.88 1.15
CA GLY A 31 -22.09 -14.29 -0.25
C GLY A 31 -21.51 -13.18 -1.14
N PRO A 32 -21.44 -13.40 -2.46
CA PRO A 32 -20.73 -12.50 -3.37
C PRO A 32 -21.29 -11.08 -3.34
N LEU A 33 -20.39 -10.09 -3.23
CA LEU A 33 -20.75 -8.67 -3.25
C LEU A 33 -21.58 -8.30 -4.49
N PRO A 34 -22.53 -7.36 -4.36
CA PRO A 34 -23.21 -6.78 -5.51
C PRO A 34 -22.20 -6.09 -6.43
N GLU A 35 -22.51 -6.04 -7.73
CA GLU A 35 -21.60 -5.56 -8.78
C GLU A 35 -21.05 -4.15 -8.52
N GLN A 36 -21.84 -3.31 -7.87
CA GLN A 36 -21.47 -1.95 -7.49
C GLN A 36 -20.39 -1.92 -6.41
N GLU A 37 -20.53 -2.74 -5.35
CA GLU A 37 -19.54 -2.84 -4.28
C GLU A 37 -18.29 -3.60 -4.73
N LYS A 38 -18.40 -4.49 -5.71
CA LYS A 38 -17.23 -5.14 -6.34
C LYS A 38 -16.31 -4.12 -7.02
N ALA A 39 -16.87 -3.14 -7.71
CA ALA A 39 -16.09 -2.11 -8.39
C ALA A 39 -15.31 -1.26 -7.37
N GLU A 40 -15.96 -0.89 -6.26
CA GLU A 40 -15.35 -0.11 -5.18
C GLU A 40 -14.26 -0.91 -4.45
N ALA A 41 -14.52 -2.18 -4.11
CA ALA A 41 -13.52 -3.07 -3.52
C ALA A 41 -12.31 -3.30 -4.46
N ALA A 42 -12.57 -3.46 -5.76
CA ALA A 42 -11.51 -3.60 -6.77
C ALA A 42 -10.71 -2.30 -6.97
N GLU A 43 -11.34 -1.14 -6.79
CA GLU A 43 -10.63 0.15 -6.80
C GLU A 43 -9.77 0.33 -5.55
N ALA A 44 -10.29 0.02 -4.36
CA ALA A 44 -9.52 0.05 -3.12
C ALA A 44 -8.30 -0.89 -3.18
N PHE A 45 -8.48 -2.10 -3.74
CA PHE A 45 -7.38 -3.03 -3.98
C PHE A 45 -6.33 -2.47 -4.95
N ARG A 46 -6.75 -1.84 -6.05
CA ARG A 46 -5.84 -1.18 -7.01
C ARG A 46 -5.08 -0.02 -6.39
N ARG A 47 -5.73 0.80 -5.56
CA ARG A 47 -5.07 1.89 -4.82
C ARG A 47 -4.02 1.35 -3.84
N GLY A 48 -4.33 0.25 -3.14
CA GLY A 48 -3.36 -0.44 -2.29
C GLY A 48 -2.14 -0.95 -3.07
N LEU A 49 -2.35 -1.57 -4.23
CA LEU A 49 -1.25 -2.02 -5.10
C LEU A 49 -0.38 -0.85 -5.58
N ALA A 50 -0.99 0.25 -6.00
CA ALA A 50 -0.26 1.43 -6.46
C ALA A 50 0.58 2.08 -5.35
N LEU A 51 0.06 2.12 -4.11
CA LEU A 51 0.82 2.59 -2.94
C LEU A 51 2.02 1.68 -2.66
N LEU A 52 1.84 0.37 -2.78
CA LEU A 52 2.92 -0.60 -2.55
C LEU A 52 3.98 -0.53 -3.64
N GLU A 53 3.57 -0.36 -4.90
CA GLU A 53 4.47 -0.12 -6.04
C GLU A 53 5.29 1.17 -5.85
N SER A 54 4.65 2.26 -5.42
CA SER A 54 5.31 3.53 -5.11
C SER A 54 6.31 3.41 -3.96
N GLN A 55 6.00 2.64 -2.91
CA GLN A 55 6.94 2.39 -1.81
C GLN A 55 8.13 1.53 -2.26
N VAL A 56 7.90 0.49 -3.06
CA VAL A 56 8.98 -0.33 -3.63
C VAL A 56 9.87 0.50 -4.54
N GLN A 57 9.30 1.37 -5.37
CA GLN A 57 10.05 2.27 -6.23
C GLN A 57 10.90 3.24 -5.40
N ASN A 58 10.35 3.83 -4.33
CA ASN A 58 11.12 4.68 -3.41
C ASN A 58 12.28 3.93 -2.75
N ILE A 59 12.08 2.67 -2.34
CA ILE A 59 13.16 1.84 -1.77
C ILE A 59 14.24 1.54 -2.82
N GLN A 60 13.86 1.27 -4.07
CA GLN A 60 14.82 1.07 -5.16
C GLN A 60 15.58 2.36 -5.51
N ASP A 61 14.90 3.50 -5.54
CA ASP A 61 15.50 4.81 -5.79
C ASP A 61 16.46 5.20 -4.64
N ASP A 62 16.11 4.94 -3.38
CA ASP A 62 17.01 5.17 -2.24
C ASP A 62 18.26 4.26 -2.28
N GLN A 63 18.11 3.01 -2.72
CA GLN A 63 19.25 2.13 -2.99
C GLN A 63 20.09 2.57 -4.21
N SER A 64 19.49 3.26 -5.18
CA SER A 64 20.22 3.85 -6.30
C SER A 64 21.02 5.11 -5.89
N GLY A 65 20.59 5.79 -4.82
CA GLY A 65 21.31 6.90 -4.17
C GLY A 65 22.60 6.50 -3.44
N LEU A 66 22.79 5.20 -3.14
CA LEU A 66 24.03 4.69 -2.54
C LEU A 66 25.18 4.53 -3.56
N LYS A 67 24.98 4.90 -4.83
CA LYS A 67 25.99 4.79 -5.90
C LYS A 67 26.80 6.08 -6.14
N GLY A 68 26.95 6.93 -5.12
CA GLY A 68 27.64 8.22 -5.24
C GLY A 68 28.65 8.58 -4.13
N SER A 69 28.77 7.81 -3.03
CA SER A 69 29.78 8.10 -2.00
C SER A 69 31.08 7.34 -2.28
N SER A 70 31.74 7.69 -3.39
CA SER A 70 33.14 7.33 -3.60
C SER A 70 34.04 8.33 -2.88
N GLY A 71 34.48 7.94 -1.68
CA GLY A 71 35.84 8.18 -1.18
C GLY A 71 36.24 9.62 -0.81
N VAL A 72 36.22 9.91 0.49
CA VAL A 72 37.36 10.55 1.17
C VAL A 72 37.50 9.85 2.53
N TRP A 73 38.50 8.96 2.62
CA TRP A 73 39.06 8.47 3.87
C TRP A 73 40.26 9.35 4.23
#